data_AF-A0A1J9Q345-F1
#
_entry.id   AF-A0A1J9Q345-F1
#
_cell.length_a   1.000
_cell.length_b   1.000
_cell.length_c   1.000
_cell.angle_alpha   90.00
_cell.angle_beta   90.00
_cell.angle_gamma   90.00
#
_symmetry.space_group_name_H-M   'P 1'
#
loop_
_entity.id
_entity.type
_entity.pdbx_description
1 polymer ?
#
loop_
_entity_poly.entity_id
_entity_poly.type
_entity_poly.pdbx_seq_one_letter_code
_entity_poly.pdbx_strand_id
1 'polypeptide(L)'
;DQVDVIGKIPDPWWFQWESRAEFFNEDAAVDIMTGAPFQDSLEDRYDWFVVNATRRRSDMGEQGEDEKKAFLHMISMMLQYLPSDRATIQDVVESEWQKWGIPLEQEIK
;
A
#
# COMPACT_ATOMS: atom_id res chain seq x y z
N ASP A 1 4.08 -7.20 -6.41
CA ASP A 1 4.62 -5.87 -6.80
C ASP A 1 3.59 -4.77 -6.62
N GLN A 2 3.85 -3.54 -7.10
CA GLN A 2 2.93 -2.40 -6.93
C GLN A 2 1.65 -2.58 -7.76
N VAL A 3 1.79 -3.08 -9.00
CA VAL A 3 0.66 -3.35 -9.91
C VAL A 3 -0.31 -4.37 -9.32
N ASP A 4 0.21 -5.40 -8.65
CA ASP A 4 -0.62 -6.45 -8.04
C ASP A 4 -1.55 -5.92 -6.95
N VAL A 5 -1.17 -4.81 -6.30
CA VAL A 5 -1.79 -4.31 -5.07
C VAL A 5 -2.63 -3.07 -5.32
N ILE A 6 -2.15 -2.20 -6.20
CA ILE A 6 -2.77 -0.92 -6.54
C ILE A 6 -3.53 -1.01 -7.88
N GLY A 7 -3.32 -2.10 -8.62
CA GLY A 7 -3.88 -2.32 -9.94
C GLY A 7 -3.02 -1.74 -11.05
N LYS A 8 -3.56 -1.82 -12.27
CA LYS A 8 -2.91 -1.38 -13.51
C LYS A 8 -2.47 0.09 -13.42
N ILE A 9 -1.22 0.38 -13.79
CA ILE A 9 -0.75 1.76 -13.92
C ILE A 9 -1.48 2.47 -15.07
N PRO A 10 -1.52 3.82 -15.09
CA PRO A 10 -2.14 4.56 -16.18
C PRO A 10 -1.67 4.11 -17.57
N ASP A 11 -2.62 3.98 -18.50
CA ASP A 11 -2.39 3.47 -19.86
C ASP A 11 -1.19 4.07 -20.58
N PRO A 12 -0.92 5.40 -20.52
CA PRO A 12 0.26 5.96 -21.18
C PRO A 12 1.58 5.36 -20.69
N TRP A 13 1.68 5.03 -19.41
CA TRP A 13 2.87 4.40 -18.83
C TRP A 13 2.86 2.89 -19.07
N TRP A 14 1.69 2.27 -19.00
CA TRP A 14 1.51 0.86 -19.28
C TRP A 14 2.01 0.50 -20.67
N PHE A 15 1.60 1.24 -21.71
CA PHE A 15 2.02 0.96 -23.07
C PHE A 15 3.51 1.24 -23.35
N GLN A 16 4.16 2.07 -22.53
CA GLN A 16 5.59 2.37 -22.64
C GLN A 16 6.47 1.33 -21.92
N TRP A 17 5.90 0.51 -21.05
CA TRP A 17 6.67 -0.50 -20.31
C TRP A 17 6.93 -1.74 -21.18
N GLU A 18 8.10 -1.80 -21.80
CA GLU A 18 8.48 -2.86 -22.76
C GLU A 18 8.43 -4.27 -22.15
N SER A 19 8.96 -4.46 -20.94
CA SER A 19 8.99 -5.76 -20.25
C SER A 19 7.67 -6.15 -19.57
N ARG A 20 6.60 -5.36 -19.68
CA ARG A 20 5.33 -5.67 -18.97
C ARG A 20 4.78 -7.06 -19.31
N ALA A 21 4.93 -7.48 -20.57
CA ALA A 21 4.43 -8.76 -21.07
C ALA A 21 5.19 -9.98 -20.52
N GLU A 22 6.31 -9.77 -19.84
CA GLU A 22 7.01 -10.83 -19.11
C GLU A 22 6.29 -11.18 -17.80
N PHE A 23 5.54 -10.23 -17.23
CA PHE A 23 4.95 -10.36 -15.90
C PHE A 23 3.41 -10.32 -15.92
N PHE A 24 2.81 -9.56 -16.84
CA PHE A 24 1.39 -9.22 -16.81
C PHE A 24 0.72 -9.46 -18.16
N ASN A 25 -0.54 -9.91 -18.13
CA ASN A 25 -1.41 -9.84 -19.30
C ASN A 25 -1.79 -8.38 -19.65
N GLU A 26 -2.41 -8.16 -20.82
CA GLU A 26 -2.68 -6.81 -21.33
C GLU A 26 -3.46 -5.90 -20.37
N ASP A 27 -4.34 -6.51 -19.57
CA ASP A 27 -5.22 -5.83 -18.63
C ASP A 27 -4.66 -5.74 -17.20
N ALA A 28 -3.43 -6.24 -16.96
CA ALA A 28 -2.82 -6.36 -15.64
C ALA A 28 -3.70 -7.12 -14.61
N ALA A 29 -4.48 -8.07 -15.10
CA ALA A 29 -5.40 -8.86 -14.29
C ALA A 29 -4.81 -10.22 -13.86
N VAL A 30 -3.80 -10.71 -14.58
CA VAL A 30 -3.20 -12.03 -14.35
C VAL A 30 -1.68 -11.96 -14.44
N ASP A 31 -1.03 -12.63 -13.50
CA ASP A 31 0.41 -12.90 -13.52
C ASP A 31 0.69 -14.00 -14.55
N ILE A 32 1.48 -13.71 -15.57
CA ILE A 32 1.79 -14.67 -16.63
C ILE A 32 2.64 -15.84 -16.12
N MET A 33 3.48 -15.62 -15.10
CA MET A 33 4.37 -16.65 -14.55
C MET A 33 3.61 -17.68 -13.73
N THR A 34 2.60 -17.25 -12.97
CA THR A 34 1.81 -18.13 -12.09
C THR A 34 0.46 -18.53 -12.68
N GLY A 35 -0.05 -17.78 -13.66
CA GLY A 35 -1.38 -17.94 -14.23
C GLY A 35 -2.52 -17.55 -13.26
N ALA A 36 -2.19 -16.97 -12.10
CA ALA A 36 -3.14 -16.59 -11.09
C ALA A 36 -3.63 -15.15 -11.30
N PRO A 37 -4.91 -14.85 -11.01
CA PRO A 37 -5.37 -13.48 -10.97
C PRO A 37 -4.67 -12.71 -9.85
N PHE A 38 -4.42 -11.41 -10.05
CA PHE A 38 -4.01 -10.53 -8.96
C PHE A 38 -5.22 -10.33 -8.04
N GLN A 39 -5.16 -10.91 -6.84
CA GLN A 39 -6.23 -10.84 -5.84
C GLN A 39 -5.81 -10.12 -4.56
N ASP A 40 -4.55 -9.73 -4.44
CA ASP A 40 -4.02 -9.17 -3.21
C ASP A 40 -4.43 -7.71 -3.07
N SER A 41 -5.45 -7.44 -2.26
CA SER A 41 -5.71 -6.06 -1.86
C SER A 41 -4.55 -5.52 -1.02
N LEU A 42 -4.46 -4.18 -0.90
CA LEU A 42 -3.51 -3.55 0.02
C LEU A 42 -3.68 -4.04 1.46
N GLU A 43 -4.91 -4.35 1.86
CA GLU A 43 -5.23 -4.92 3.16
C GLU A 43 -4.72 -6.36 3.29
N ASP A 44 -4.97 -7.24 2.32
CA ASP A 44 -4.48 -8.63 2.34
C ASP A 44 -2.96 -8.68 2.42
N ARG A 45 -2.30 -7.80 1.66
CA ARG A 45 -0.83 -7.72 1.65
C ARG A 45 -0.29 -7.22 3.00
N TYR A 46 -0.96 -6.25 3.60
CA TYR A 46 -0.62 -5.75 4.93
C TYR A 46 -0.78 -6.86 5.98
N ASP A 47 -1.90 -7.59 5.96
CA ASP A 47 -2.18 -8.66 6.91
C ASP A 47 -1.17 -9.80 6.77
N TRP A 48 -0.87 -10.22 5.54
CA TRP A 48 0.17 -11.20 5.27
C TRP A 48 1.52 -10.76 5.86
N PHE A 49 1.89 -9.49 5.71
CA PHE A 49 3.16 -8.96 6.20
C PHE A 49 3.20 -8.87 7.74
N VAL A 50 2.13 -8.38 8.36
CA VAL A 50 2.03 -8.31 9.83
C VAL A 50 2.09 -9.71 10.46
N VAL A 51 1.38 -10.67 9.88
CA VAL A 51 1.31 -12.06 10.38
C VAL A 51 2.61 -12.84 10.15
N ASN A 52 3.25 -12.67 8.99
CA ASN A 52 4.35 -13.53 8.56
C ASN A 52 5.75 -12.90 8.66
N ALA A 53 5.90 -11.58 8.44
CA ALA A 53 7.22 -11.00 8.15
C ALA A 53 7.91 -10.32 9.34
N THR A 54 7.18 -9.59 10.20
CA THR A 54 7.87 -8.56 11.01
C THR A 54 7.44 -8.45 12.47
N ARG A 55 6.14 -8.50 12.81
CA ARG A 55 5.70 -8.21 14.20
C ARG A 55 6.01 -9.32 15.20
N ARG A 56 5.88 -10.58 14.80
CA ARG A 56 6.31 -11.73 15.65
C ARG A 56 7.81 -11.79 15.90
N ARG A 57 8.64 -11.24 15.01
CA ARG A 57 10.11 -11.27 15.14
C ARG A 57 10.66 -10.17 16.06
N SER A 58 9.88 -9.12 16.29
CA SER A 58 10.34 -7.89 16.95
C SER A 58 9.59 -7.54 18.24
N ASP A 59 8.77 -8.47 18.78
CA ASP A 59 7.91 -8.24 19.96
C ASP A 59 7.08 -6.94 19.86
N MET A 60 6.69 -6.59 18.63
CA MET A 60 5.83 -5.45 18.37
C MET A 60 4.39 -5.93 18.45
N GLY A 61 3.61 -5.31 19.34
CA GLY A 61 2.18 -5.59 19.47
C GLY A 61 1.44 -5.47 18.14
N GLU A 62 0.39 -6.28 17.96
CA GLU A 62 -0.51 -6.15 16.83
C GLU A 62 -1.19 -4.77 16.88
N GLN A 63 -1.28 -4.09 15.73
CA GLN A 63 -2.03 -2.85 15.64
C GLN A 63 -3.51 -3.14 15.87
N GLY A 64 -4.19 -2.25 16.58
CA GLY A 64 -5.64 -2.34 16.69
C GLY A 64 -6.32 -2.13 15.33
N GLU A 65 -7.54 -2.62 15.17
CA GLU A 65 -8.32 -2.48 13.93
C GLU A 65 -8.47 -1.02 13.47
N ASP A 66 -8.67 -0.09 14.40
CA ASP A 66 -8.80 1.34 14.07
C ASP A 66 -7.48 1.92 13.55
N GLU A 67 -6.35 1.51 14.15
CA GLU A 67 -5.02 1.91 13.72
C GLU A 67 -4.69 1.36 12.33
N LYS A 68 -5.00 0.08 12.09
CA LYS A 68 -4.85 -0.58 10.78
C LYS A 68 -5.65 0.16 9.71
N LYS A 69 -6.93 0.44 9.96
CA LYS A 69 -7.78 1.15 9.00
C LYS A 69 -7.26 2.56 8.70
N ALA A 70 -6.88 3.31 9.73
CA ALA A 70 -6.32 4.63 9.56
C ALA A 70 -5.01 4.61 8.77
N PHE A 71 -4.13 3.62 9.04
CA PHE A 71 -2.88 3.43 8.33
C PHE A 71 -3.08 3.11 6.85
N LEU A 72 -3.94 2.12 6.55
CA LEU A 72 -4.25 1.72 5.18
C LEU A 72 -4.88 2.86 4.40
N HIS A 73 -5.78 3.63 5.03
CA HIS A 73 -6.35 4.82 4.42
C HIS A 73 -5.26 5.84 4.06
N MET A 74 -4.41 6.23 5.02
CA MET A 74 -3.29 7.16 4.77
C MET A 74 -2.39 6.70 3.62
N ILE A 75 -1.92 5.45 3.66
CA ILE A 75 -1.03 4.89 2.65
C ILE A 75 -1.70 4.82 1.27
N SER A 76 -2.98 4.49 1.19
CA SER A 76 -3.70 4.43 -0.10
C SER A 76 -3.78 5.80 -0.80
N MET A 77 -3.85 6.90 -0.04
CA MET A 77 -3.78 8.24 -0.62
C MET A 77 -2.35 8.62 -1.06
N MET A 78 -1.33 8.10 -0.39
CA MET A 78 0.08 8.36 -0.75
C MET A 78 0.53 7.57 -1.98
N LEU A 79 -0.01 6.37 -2.20
CA LEU A 79 0.43 5.44 -3.24
C LEU A 79 -0.30 5.62 -4.59
N GLN A 80 -1.02 6.72 -4.79
CA GLN A 80 -1.65 7.04 -6.07
C GLN A 80 -0.60 7.18 -7.18
N TYR A 81 -0.90 6.60 -8.35
CA TYR A 81 0.03 6.60 -9.49
C TYR A 81 0.32 8.02 -9.97
N LEU A 82 -0.75 8.77 -10.28
CA LEU A 82 -0.63 10.14 -10.75
C LEU A 82 -0.18 11.05 -9.61
N PRO A 83 0.91 11.82 -9.80
CA PRO A 83 1.38 12.75 -8.79
C PRO A 83 0.33 13.78 -8.35
N SER A 84 -0.58 14.17 -9.26
CA SER A 84 -1.68 15.10 -8.99
C SER A 84 -2.69 14.57 -7.98
N ASP A 85 -2.81 13.24 -7.88
CA ASP A 85 -3.85 12.58 -7.09
C ASP A 85 -3.28 12.08 -5.75
N ARG A 86 -1.96 12.19 -5.55
CA ARG A 86 -1.31 11.82 -4.29
C ARG A 86 -1.64 12.81 -3.21
N ALA A 87 -1.80 12.29 -2.00
CA ALA A 87 -1.84 13.09 -0.78
C ALA A 87 -0.64 14.04 -0.70
N THR A 88 -0.92 15.26 -0.32
CA THR A 88 0.11 16.22 0.09
C THR A 88 0.67 15.84 1.45
N ILE A 89 1.81 16.44 1.83
CA ILE A 89 2.33 16.25 3.18
C ILE A 89 1.34 16.69 4.26
N GLN A 90 0.53 17.72 3.97
CA GLN A 90 -0.48 18.20 4.91
C GLN A 90 -1.56 17.15 5.12
N ASP A 91 -2.07 16.52 4.05
CA ASP A 91 -3.07 15.46 4.15
C ASP A 91 -2.57 14.26 4.97
N VAL A 92 -1.28 13.92 4.86
CA VAL A 92 -0.64 12.84 5.62
C VAL A 92 -0.50 13.20 7.10
N VAL A 93 -0.09 14.44 7.39
CA VAL A 93 0.08 14.97 8.76
C VAL A 93 -1.26 15.28 9.43
N GLU A 94 -2.34 15.45 8.68
CA GLU A 94 -3.69 15.62 9.23
C GLU A 94 -4.49 14.32 9.25
N SER A 95 -3.91 13.22 8.73
CA SER A 95 -4.60 11.94 8.68
C SER A 95 -4.88 11.38 10.08
N GLU A 96 -5.97 10.62 10.20
CA GLU A 96 -6.35 9.92 11.42
C GLU A 96 -5.22 9.05 12.01
N TRP A 97 -4.34 8.54 11.14
CA TRP A 97 -3.23 7.67 11.55
C TRP A 97 -2.21 8.38 12.46
N GLN A 98 -2.12 9.71 12.42
CA GLN A 98 -1.18 10.46 13.26
C GLN A 98 -1.37 10.23 14.76
N LYS A 99 -2.58 9.85 15.20
CA LYS A 99 -2.85 9.49 16.61
C LYS A 99 -1.91 8.41 17.14
N TRP A 100 -1.40 7.55 16.25
CA TRP A 100 -0.44 6.49 16.57
C TRP A 100 0.99 6.79 16.11
N GLY A 101 1.15 7.72 15.15
CA GLY A 101 2.44 8.07 14.55
C GLY A 101 3.23 9.14 15.30
N ILE A 102 2.59 9.92 16.18
CA ILE A 102 3.26 10.96 16.96
C ILE A 102 4.02 10.31 18.14
N PRO A 103 5.35 10.52 18.26
CA PRO A 103 6.10 10.07 19.42
C PRO A 103 5.55 10.71 20.71
N LEU A 104 5.39 9.90 21.77
CA LEU A 104 4.90 10.30 23.09
C LEU A 104 5.64 11.51 23.73
N GLU A 105 6.77 11.95 23.17
CA GLU A 105 7.59 13.06 23.68
C GLU A 105 7.16 14.46 23.16
N GLN A 106 6.17 14.55 22.25
CA GLN A 106 5.68 15.84 21.74
C GLN A 106 4.45 16.41 22.47
N GLU A 107 4.07 15.89 23.63
CA GLU A 107 3.27 16.64 24.60
C GLU A 107 4.14 17.68 25.34
N ILE A 108 4.75 18.61 24.60
CA ILE A 108 5.40 19.78 25.21
C ILE A 108 4.29 20.82 25.47
N LYS A 109 4.01 21.02 26.75
CA LYS A 109 3.14 22.07 27.32
C LYS A 109 3.48 23.47 26.84
#